data_AF-A0A3C1GAX1-F1
#
_entry.id   AF-A0A3C1GAX1-F1
#
_cell.length_a   1.000
_cell.length_b   1.000
_cell.length_c   1.000
_cell.angle_alpha   90.00
_cell.angle_beta   90.00
_cell.angle_gamma   90.00
#
_symmetry.space_group_name_H-M   'P 1'
#
loop_
_entity.id
_entity.type
_entity.pdbx_description
1 polymer ?
#
loop_
_entity_poly.entity_id
_entity_poly.type
_entity_poly.pdbx_seq_one_letter_code
_entity_poly.pdbx_strand_id
1 'polypeptide(L)'
;MSARLPPRPDPPHPQSGGARPGLRPRFRAGPATGAVAPHQPQHLARLRRAERRAGPRGRPPVNAPSVRALGLISGWGDGVEAIPADATSAAAGRPLLSLGRPPVEGERFRRATRECLWALAVVERMLEDGRAEREAIAGEGTALLFVTAAAYAASNRAFIEGSGGGTHFAYTAPAVVPAEVAIEFGVRGPSAIFIGGPPATLRAIWHAATLLDRRVCDRAIVLAVETFEECADLYARGPRWTVRPLVETAAALWLERGHGTLALDGGRVARGRGTAGRASRLRERLGDTFACEPLAAVGLWRREAAADTLVLDGAWQGETAHLMWQKGAG
;
A
#
# COMPACT_ATOMS: atom_id res chain seq x y z
N MET A 1 20.48 62.81 27.20
CA MET A 1 21.70 62.56 26.40
C MET A 1 22.26 61.21 26.82
N SER A 2 22.05 60.17 26.01
CA SER A 2 22.72 58.87 26.13
C SER A 2 23.24 58.48 24.76
N ALA A 3 24.56 58.32 24.64
CA ALA A 3 25.24 58.01 23.40
C ALA A 3 24.92 56.57 22.96
N ARG A 4 24.50 56.41 21.70
CA ARG A 4 24.28 55.11 21.05
C ARG A 4 25.64 54.55 20.62
N LEU A 5 25.98 53.35 21.06
CA LEU A 5 27.09 52.57 20.53
C LEU A 5 26.67 51.92 19.19
N PRO A 6 27.53 51.89 18.16
CA PRO A 6 27.24 51.23 16.89
C PRO A 6 27.31 49.70 17.02
N PRO A 7 26.57 48.95 16.19
CA PRO A 7 26.60 47.49 16.21
C PRO A 7 27.94 46.95 15.68
N ARG A 8 28.43 45.88 16.31
CA ARG A 8 29.60 45.10 15.85
C ARG A 8 29.27 44.37 14.53
N PRO A 9 30.20 44.31 13.57
CA PRO A 9 30.03 43.49 12.38
C PRO A 9 30.18 42.00 12.71
N ASP A 10 29.29 41.18 12.15
CA ASP A 10 29.36 39.72 12.20
C ASP A 10 30.60 39.19 11.47
N PRO A 11 31.18 38.06 11.91
CA PRO A 11 32.32 37.45 11.24
C PRO A 11 31.89 36.83 9.89
N PRO A 12 32.73 36.89 8.85
CA PRO A 12 32.41 36.33 7.54
C PRO A 12 32.37 34.79 7.57
N HIS A 13 31.35 34.21 6.94
CA HIS A 13 31.24 32.78 6.68
C HIS A 13 32.43 32.26 5.84
N PRO A 14 32.95 31.05 6.12
CA PRO A 14 33.99 30.45 5.29
C PRO A 14 33.45 30.13 3.89
N GLN A 15 34.15 30.65 2.89
CA GLN A 15 33.87 30.45 1.47
C GLN A 15 33.98 28.96 1.10
N SER A 16 32.97 28.46 0.39
CA SER A 16 32.99 27.17 -0.29
C SER A 16 34.01 27.20 -1.43
N GLY A 17 35.16 26.56 -1.20
CA GLY A 17 36.22 26.40 -2.20
C GLY A 17 35.73 25.64 -3.43
N GLY A 18 35.98 26.22 -4.61
CA GLY A 18 35.62 25.66 -5.91
C GLY A 18 36.28 24.30 -6.19
N ALA A 19 35.53 23.44 -6.85
CA ALA A 19 35.98 22.14 -7.34
C ALA A 19 37.03 22.33 -8.45
N ARG A 20 38.25 21.80 -8.24
CA ARG A 20 39.23 21.57 -9.32
C ARG A 20 39.00 20.19 -9.95
N PRO A 21 38.96 20.07 -11.29
CA PRO A 21 38.82 18.78 -11.97
C PRO A 21 40.20 18.11 -12.14
N GLY A 22 40.31 16.83 -11.76
CA GLY A 22 41.41 15.98 -12.19
C GLY A 22 42.09 15.17 -11.08
N LEU A 23 41.49 14.05 -10.69
CA LEU A 23 42.19 12.94 -10.04
C LEU A 23 41.57 11.63 -10.54
N ARG A 24 42.26 10.96 -11.48
CA ARG A 24 41.94 9.58 -11.90
C ARG A 24 42.49 8.61 -10.85
N PRO A 25 41.70 7.68 -10.30
CA PRO A 25 42.26 6.58 -9.53
C PRO A 25 42.81 5.52 -10.49
N ARG A 26 44.14 5.37 -10.53
CA ARG A 26 44.79 4.16 -11.07
C ARG A 26 44.83 3.11 -9.97
N PHE A 27 43.83 2.24 -9.88
CA PHE A 27 43.98 0.98 -9.16
C PHE A 27 44.29 -0.12 -10.17
N ARG A 28 45.57 -0.50 -10.22
CA ARG A 28 46.07 -1.69 -10.91
C ARG A 28 45.75 -2.89 -10.01
N ALA A 29 44.96 -3.84 -10.49
CA ALA A 29 44.77 -5.12 -9.82
C ALA A 29 46.07 -5.92 -9.91
N GLY A 30 46.69 -6.20 -8.76
CA GLY A 30 47.70 -7.25 -8.63
C GLY A 30 47.02 -8.62 -8.44
N PRO A 31 47.69 -9.74 -8.77
CA PRO A 31 47.09 -11.06 -8.69
C PRO A 31 47.00 -11.48 -7.22
N ALA A 32 45.77 -11.58 -6.70
CA ALA A 32 45.53 -12.07 -5.35
C ALA A 32 45.61 -13.60 -5.32
N THR A 33 46.64 -14.10 -4.66
CA THR A 33 46.74 -15.45 -4.09
C THR A 33 45.53 -15.74 -3.18
N GLY A 34 45.07 -16.99 -3.20
CA GLY A 34 43.79 -17.46 -2.64
C GLY A 34 43.37 -16.85 -1.31
N ALA A 35 42.26 -16.12 -1.34
CA ALA A 35 41.60 -15.61 -0.15
C ALA A 35 40.64 -16.66 0.41
N VAL A 36 40.89 -17.07 1.66
CA VAL A 36 39.94 -17.80 2.50
C VAL A 36 38.67 -16.96 2.64
N ALA A 37 37.52 -17.55 2.33
CA ALA A 37 36.23 -16.88 2.42
C ALA A 37 36.02 -16.32 3.84
N PRO A 38 35.63 -15.04 4.00
CA PRO A 38 35.40 -14.49 5.33
C PRO A 38 34.28 -15.26 6.03
N HIS A 39 34.54 -15.66 7.28
CA HIS A 39 33.56 -16.32 8.13
C HIS A 39 32.29 -15.48 8.19
N GLN A 40 31.21 -16.01 7.63
CA GLN A 40 29.91 -15.38 7.68
C GLN A 40 29.47 -15.27 9.16
N PRO A 41 29.05 -14.10 9.64
CA PRO A 41 28.58 -13.95 11.00
C PRO A 41 27.45 -14.93 11.28
N GLN A 42 27.56 -15.70 12.36
CA GLN A 42 26.60 -16.77 12.69
C GLN A 42 25.15 -16.24 12.80
N HIS A 43 24.95 -14.96 13.13
CA HIS A 43 23.64 -14.34 13.18
C HIS A 43 22.98 -14.21 11.79
N LEU A 44 23.74 -13.93 10.72
CA LEU A 44 23.23 -13.91 9.35
C LEU A 44 22.91 -15.33 8.83
N ALA A 45 23.70 -16.32 9.22
CA ALA A 45 23.42 -17.72 8.90
C ALA A 45 22.17 -18.23 9.64
N ARG A 46 21.94 -17.80 10.89
CA ARG A 46 20.73 -18.09 11.67
C ARG A 46 19.50 -17.39 11.11
N LEU A 47 19.60 -16.13 10.70
CA LEU A 47 18.54 -15.40 9.98
C LEU A 47 18.17 -16.10 8.68
N ARG A 48 19.16 -16.44 7.84
CA ARG A 48 18.92 -17.20 6.61
C ARG A 48 18.35 -18.59 6.87
N ARG A 49 18.71 -19.26 7.97
CA ARG A 49 18.09 -20.54 8.36
C ARG A 49 16.65 -20.36 8.85
N ALA A 50 16.33 -19.27 9.54
CA ALA A 50 14.97 -18.94 9.93
C ALA A 50 14.11 -18.60 8.71
N GLU A 51 14.65 -17.81 7.77
CA GLU A 51 14.04 -17.50 6.46
C GLU A 51 13.86 -18.75 5.59
N ARG A 52 14.83 -19.70 5.61
CA ARG A 52 14.73 -20.98 4.89
C ARG A 52 13.81 -21.99 5.56
N ARG A 53 13.60 -21.91 6.88
CA ARG A 53 12.67 -22.78 7.63
C ARG A 53 11.23 -22.26 7.60
N ALA A 54 11.03 -20.98 7.32
CA ALA A 54 9.74 -20.43 6.89
C ALA A 54 9.41 -20.82 5.43
N GLY A 55 9.70 -22.07 5.06
CA GLY A 55 9.25 -22.67 3.80
C GLY A 55 7.75 -22.97 3.85
N PRO A 56 7.11 -23.23 2.70
CA PRO A 56 5.67 -23.11 2.48
C PRO A 56 4.91 -24.28 3.09
N ARG A 57 4.77 -24.29 4.41
CA ARG A 57 3.62 -24.95 5.02
C ARG A 57 2.51 -23.92 4.97
N GLY A 58 1.51 -24.18 4.13
CA GLY A 58 0.31 -23.35 4.02
C GLY A 58 -0.18 -22.98 5.40
N ARG A 59 -0.57 -21.71 5.60
CA ARG A 59 -1.12 -21.28 6.89
C ARG A 59 -2.41 -22.06 7.11
N PRO A 60 -2.70 -22.51 8.35
CA PRO A 60 -3.97 -23.19 8.59
C PRO A 60 -5.12 -22.29 8.14
N PRO A 61 -6.17 -22.87 7.52
CA PRO A 61 -7.33 -22.11 7.14
C PRO A 61 -7.97 -21.49 8.39
N VAL A 62 -8.56 -20.31 8.20
CA VAL A 62 -9.33 -19.60 9.23
C VAL A 62 -10.77 -19.43 8.74
N ASN A 63 -11.69 -19.10 9.65
CA ASN A 63 -13.04 -18.74 9.25
C ASN A 63 -12.99 -17.53 8.30
N ALA A 64 -13.58 -17.70 7.12
CA ALA A 64 -13.67 -16.60 6.18
C ALA A 64 -14.61 -15.53 6.74
N PRO A 65 -14.18 -14.26 6.74
CA PRO A 65 -15.04 -13.17 7.16
C PRO A 65 -16.20 -13.02 6.17
N SER A 66 -17.28 -12.39 6.63
CA SER A 66 -18.28 -11.81 5.75
C SER A 66 -17.80 -10.43 5.30
N VAL A 67 -18.10 -10.05 4.07
CA VAL A 67 -17.87 -8.67 3.63
C VAL A 67 -19.12 -7.86 3.94
N ARG A 68 -19.00 -6.92 4.89
CA ARG A 68 -20.09 -6.02 5.26
C ARG A 68 -20.25 -4.91 4.23
N ALA A 69 -19.14 -4.28 3.85
CA ALA A 69 -19.14 -3.16 2.92
C ALA A 69 -17.80 -2.98 2.21
N LEU A 70 -17.79 -2.23 1.11
CA LEU A 70 -16.61 -1.88 0.34
C LEU A 70 -16.73 -0.47 -0.25
N GLY A 71 -15.71 0.36 -0.03
CA GLY A 71 -15.50 1.60 -0.73
C GLY A 71 -14.40 1.43 -1.79
N LEU A 72 -14.61 1.97 -2.99
CA LEU A 72 -13.61 2.03 -4.05
C LEU A 72 -13.72 3.35 -4.78
N ILE A 73 -12.59 4.06 -4.91
CA ILE A 73 -12.46 5.28 -5.71
C ILE A 73 -11.20 5.13 -6.55
N SER A 74 -11.30 5.36 -7.85
CA SER A 74 -10.17 5.20 -8.77
C SER A 74 -10.12 6.28 -9.83
N GLY A 75 -9.00 6.40 -10.55
CA GLY A 75 -8.89 7.28 -11.71
C GLY A 75 -9.92 7.01 -12.82
N TRP A 76 -10.67 5.90 -12.76
CA TRP A 76 -11.81 5.61 -13.62
C TRP A 76 -13.13 6.22 -13.14
N GLY A 77 -13.23 6.51 -11.84
CA GLY A 77 -14.43 7.00 -11.16
C GLY A 77 -14.72 6.25 -9.86
N ASP A 78 -15.91 6.53 -9.31
CA ASP A 78 -16.41 5.97 -8.05
C ASP A 78 -17.02 4.57 -8.26
N GLY A 79 -16.67 3.66 -7.35
CA GLY A 79 -17.21 2.29 -7.30
C GLY A 79 -16.65 1.34 -8.37
N VAL A 80 -17.02 0.06 -8.26
CA VAL A 80 -16.58 -0.98 -9.21
C VAL A 80 -17.24 -0.85 -10.59
N GLU A 81 -18.29 -0.03 -10.67
CA GLU A 81 -19.09 0.21 -11.88
C GLU A 81 -18.36 1.12 -12.87
N ALA A 82 -17.49 1.98 -12.35
CA ALA A 82 -16.62 2.83 -13.15
C ALA A 82 -15.47 2.05 -13.83
N ILE A 83 -15.18 0.83 -13.39
CA ILE A 83 -14.08 0.03 -13.94
C ILE A 83 -14.41 -0.39 -15.38
N PRO A 84 -13.57 -0.01 -16.37
CA PRO A 84 -13.84 -0.32 -17.76
C PRO A 84 -13.74 -1.83 -18.05
N ALA A 85 -14.20 -2.22 -19.24
CA ALA A 85 -14.00 -3.58 -19.75
C ALA A 85 -12.53 -3.84 -20.17
N ASP A 86 -11.79 -2.78 -20.53
CA ASP A 86 -10.37 -2.84 -20.89
C ASP A 86 -9.70 -1.52 -20.49
N ALA A 87 -8.72 -1.58 -19.58
CA ALA A 87 -8.03 -0.39 -19.07
C ALA A 87 -7.16 0.28 -20.13
N THR A 88 -6.53 -0.49 -21.02
CA THR A 88 -5.57 0.04 -21.99
C THR A 88 -6.28 0.87 -23.05
N SER A 89 -7.38 0.35 -23.57
CA SER A 89 -8.27 1.04 -24.50
C SER A 89 -8.88 2.28 -23.86
N ALA A 90 -9.45 2.16 -22.65
CA ALA A 90 -10.06 3.28 -21.94
C ALA A 90 -9.07 4.38 -21.52
N ALA A 91 -7.80 4.02 -21.29
CA ALA A 91 -6.75 4.99 -21.00
C ALA A 91 -6.39 5.83 -22.23
N ALA A 92 -6.67 5.36 -23.44
CA ALA A 92 -6.40 6.07 -24.69
C ALA A 92 -4.95 6.60 -24.78
N GLY A 93 -3.98 5.78 -24.38
CA GLY A 93 -2.55 6.11 -24.39
C GLY A 93 -2.06 6.93 -23.18
N ARG A 94 -2.93 7.29 -22.23
CA ARG A 94 -2.51 7.92 -20.97
C ARG A 94 -1.74 6.91 -20.10
N PRO A 95 -0.51 7.21 -19.67
CA PRO A 95 0.27 6.29 -18.84
C PRO A 95 -0.17 6.28 -17.37
N LEU A 96 -0.85 7.33 -16.92
CA LEU A 96 -1.35 7.51 -15.57
C LEU A 96 -2.75 8.12 -15.58
N LEU A 97 -3.65 7.54 -14.80
CA LEU A 97 -4.94 8.11 -14.45
C LEU A 97 -4.88 8.57 -13.00
N SER A 98 -4.73 9.89 -12.82
CA SER A 98 -4.66 10.53 -11.51
C SER A 98 -6.04 10.77 -10.91
N LEU A 99 -6.12 10.66 -9.59
CA LEU A 99 -7.20 11.11 -8.75
C LEU A 99 -6.91 12.53 -8.26
N GLY A 100 -7.75 13.51 -8.64
CA GLY A 100 -7.62 14.89 -8.14
C GLY A 100 -7.62 14.97 -6.60
N ARG A 101 -7.33 16.14 -6.01
CA ARG A 101 -7.46 16.28 -4.55
C ARG A 101 -8.95 16.19 -4.16
N PRO A 102 -9.35 15.28 -3.25
CA PRO A 102 -10.75 15.21 -2.83
C PRO A 102 -11.10 16.42 -1.95
N PRO A 103 -12.34 16.92 -2.02
CA PRO A 103 -12.80 18.07 -1.25
C PRO A 103 -13.13 17.64 0.20
N VAL A 104 -12.11 17.34 1.01
CA VAL A 104 -12.30 17.10 2.44
C VAL A 104 -12.18 18.43 3.18
N GLU A 105 -13.26 18.85 3.83
CA GLU A 105 -13.32 20.10 4.58
C GLU A 105 -12.71 19.96 5.98
N GLY A 106 -12.11 21.03 6.48
CA GLY A 106 -11.60 21.12 7.85
C GLY A 106 -10.16 21.61 7.93
N GLU A 107 -9.89 22.49 8.90
CA GLU A 107 -8.58 23.10 9.08
C GLU A 107 -7.47 22.07 9.35
N ARG A 108 -7.82 20.95 10.01
CA ARG A 108 -6.92 19.82 10.26
C ARG A 108 -6.30 19.26 8.98
N PHE A 109 -7.04 19.26 7.88
CA PHE A 109 -6.65 18.64 6.61
C PHE A 109 -5.91 19.58 5.66
N ARG A 110 -5.72 20.85 6.04
CA ARG A 110 -4.98 21.82 5.23
C ARG A 110 -3.60 21.30 4.84
N ARG A 111 -2.96 20.52 5.73
CA ARG A 111 -1.60 19.97 5.54
C ARG A 111 -1.57 18.49 5.15
N ALA A 112 -2.73 17.83 5.13
CA ALA A 112 -2.82 16.41 4.82
C ALA A 112 -2.44 16.15 3.35
N THR A 113 -1.75 15.03 3.13
CA THR A 113 -1.36 14.57 1.80
C THR A 113 -2.56 13.98 1.07
N ARG A 114 -2.47 13.83 -0.26
CA ARG A 114 -3.58 13.28 -1.05
C ARG A 114 -3.96 11.87 -0.62
N GLU A 115 -2.99 11.05 -0.25
CA GLU A 115 -3.21 9.70 0.25
C GLU A 115 -4.06 9.70 1.52
N CYS A 116 -3.80 10.64 2.43
CA CYS A 116 -4.58 10.79 3.66
C CYS A 116 -6.03 11.18 3.35
N LEU A 117 -6.21 12.17 2.47
CA LEU A 117 -7.55 12.64 2.13
C LEU A 117 -8.36 11.56 1.39
N TRP A 118 -7.71 10.82 0.50
CA TRP A 118 -8.32 9.70 -0.20
C TRP A 118 -8.65 8.52 0.72
N ALA A 119 -7.81 8.27 1.74
CA ALA A 119 -8.13 7.31 2.78
C ALA A 119 -9.42 7.66 3.54
N LEU A 120 -9.62 8.94 3.88
CA LEU A 120 -10.85 9.40 4.52
C LEU A 120 -12.06 9.23 3.60
N ALA A 121 -11.94 9.74 2.36
CA ALA A 121 -13.02 9.69 1.39
C ALA A 121 -13.46 8.26 1.07
N VAL A 122 -12.53 7.31 0.95
CA VAL A 122 -12.91 5.92 0.65
C VAL A 122 -13.54 5.20 1.84
N VAL A 123 -13.19 5.56 3.08
CA VAL A 123 -13.87 5.05 4.27
C VAL A 123 -15.31 5.57 4.33
N GLU A 124 -15.56 6.83 3.96
CA GLU A 124 -16.93 7.32 3.81
C GLU A 124 -17.71 6.54 2.75
N ARG A 125 -17.11 6.29 1.59
CA ARG A 125 -17.75 5.45 0.55
C ARG A 125 -18.04 4.03 1.03
N MET A 126 -17.16 3.46 1.86
CA MET A 126 -17.38 2.16 2.47
C MET A 126 -18.54 2.20 3.48
N LEU A 127 -18.68 3.27 4.27
CA LEU A 127 -19.80 3.46 5.19
C LEU A 127 -21.13 3.64 4.43
N GLU A 128 -21.12 4.40 3.33
CA GLU A 128 -22.27 4.55 2.42
C GLU A 128 -22.71 3.21 1.82
N ASP A 129 -21.78 2.39 1.28
CA ASP A 129 -22.09 1.04 0.80
C ASP A 129 -22.69 0.15 1.90
N GLY A 130 -22.16 0.28 3.12
CA GLY A 130 -22.63 -0.43 4.31
C GLY A 130 -23.94 0.09 4.91
N ARG A 131 -24.46 1.23 4.39
CA ARG A 131 -25.57 2.01 4.97
C ARG A 131 -25.40 2.22 6.47
N ALA A 132 -24.21 2.64 6.85
CA ALA A 132 -23.79 2.76 8.24
C ALA A 132 -23.26 4.17 8.51
N GLU A 133 -23.49 4.65 9.72
CA GLU A 133 -22.91 5.90 10.22
C GLU A 133 -21.49 5.68 10.74
N ARG A 134 -20.74 6.76 10.94
CA ARG A 134 -19.34 6.72 11.42
C ARG A 134 -19.17 5.97 12.74
N GLU A 135 -20.15 6.06 13.63
CA GLU A 135 -20.17 5.39 14.94
C GLU A 135 -20.13 3.86 14.81
N ALA A 136 -20.58 3.31 13.68
CA ALA A 136 -20.60 1.87 13.44
C ALA A 136 -19.18 1.27 13.34
N ILE A 137 -18.17 2.08 13.06
CA ILE A 137 -16.76 1.63 13.02
C ILE A 137 -15.92 2.24 14.15
N ALA A 138 -16.46 3.13 14.96
CA ALA A 138 -15.73 3.72 16.08
C ALA A 138 -15.44 2.71 17.21
N GLY A 139 -14.47 3.07 18.07
CA GLY A 139 -14.13 2.35 19.30
C GLY A 139 -13.03 1.30 19.15
N GLU A 140 -12.88 0.49 20.20
CA GLU A 140 -11.79 -0.50 20.33
C GLU A 140 -12.07 -1.82 19.60
N GLY A 141 -13.35 -2.09 19.28
CA GLY A 141 -13.77 -3.30 18.57
C GLY A 141 -13.46 -3.31 17.07
N THR A 142 -12.86 -2.25 16.52
CA THR A 142 -12.51 -2.13 15.09
C THR A 142 -11.01 -2.22 14.88
N ALA A 143 -10.55 -3.23 14.16
CA ALA A 143 -9.18 -3.27 13.68
C ALA A 143 -9.02 -2.43 12.39
N LEU A 144 -7.88 -1.74 12.23
CA LEU A 144 -7.53 -0.97 11.03
C LEU A 144 -6.20 -1.42 10.45
N LEU A 145 -6.26 -2.11 9.31
CA LEU A 145 -5.10 -2.65 8.60
C LEU A 145 -4.87 -1.82 7.33
N PHE A 146 -3.78 -1.06 7.30
CA PHE A 146 -3.41 -0.28 6.11
C PHE A 146 -2.41 -1.02 5.25
N VAL A 147 -2.57 -0.94 3.93
CA VAL A 147 -1.73 -1.62 2.94
C VAL A 147 -1.32 -0.68 1.82
N THR A 148 -0.06 -0.79 1.38
CA THR A 148 0.48 0.01 0.27
C THR A 148 1.67 -0.70 -0.39
N ALA A 149 1.89 -0.43 -1.68
CA ALA A 149 3.08 -0.83 -2.43
C ALA A 149 4.12 0.28 -2.44
N ALA A 150 3.69 1.53 -2.64
CA ALA A 150 4.57 2.69 -2.76
C ALA A 150 4.95 3.32 -1.41
N ALA A 151 4.34 2.87 -0.30
CA ALA A 151 4.53 3.40 1.04
C ALA A 151 4.28 4.91 1.10
N TYR A 152 5.35 5.69 1.06
CA TYR A 152 5.36 7.15 1.19
C TYR A 152 6.09 7.81 0.02
N ALA A 153 6.28 7.10 -1.10
CA ALA A 153 7.06 7.62 -2.23
C ALA A 153 6.53 8.97 -2.73
N ALA A 154 5.21 9.08 -2.93
CA ALA A 154 4.56 10.31 -3.37
C ALA A 154 4.69 11.43 -2.32
N SER A 155 4.31 11.17 -1.07
CA SER A 155 4.43 12.17 0.01
C SER A 155 5.88 12.60 0.33
N ASN A 156 6.88 11.75 0.09
CA ASN A 156 8.30 12.07 0.37
C ASN A 156 9.00 12.78 -0.76
N ARG A 157 8.44 12.84 -1.97
CA ARG A 157 9.15 13.41 -3.12
C ARG A 157 9.68 14.80 -2.83
N ALA A 158 8.80 15.71 -2.39
CA ALA A 158 9.19 17.09 -2.10
C ALA A 158 10.28 17.17 -1.02
N PHE A 159 10.22 16.28 -0.03
CA PHE A 159 11.26 16.20 1.01
C PHE A 159 12.60 15.73 0.44
N ILE A 160 12.60 14.68 -0.38
CA ILE A 160 13.81 14.13 -1.03
C ILE A 160 14.45 15.15 -1.97
N GLU A 161 13.63 15.89 -2.73
CA GLU A 161 14.08 16.93 -3.66
C GLU A 161 14.50 18.24 -2.95
N GLY A 162 14.38 18.32 -1.62
CA GLY A 162 14.73 19.50 -0.84
C GLY A 162 13.78 20.69 -1.03
N SER A 163 12.63 20.47 -1.65
CA SER A 163 11.57 21.47 -1.86
C SER A 163 10.49 21.43 -0.78
N GLY A 164 10.51 20.43 0.10
CA GLY A 164 9.59 20.27 1.22
C GLY A 164 10.00 21.04 2.48
N GLY A 165 9.02 21.65 3.16
CA GLY A 165 9.22 22.32 4.45
C GLY A 165 9.11 21.36 5.64
N GLY A 166 9.81 21.67 6.75
CA GLY A 166 9.81 20.85 7.98
C GLY A 166 8.42 20.63 8.61
N THR A 167 7.45 21.51 8.32
CA THR A 167 6.05 21.40 8.74
C THR A 167 5.34 20.15 8.20
N HIS A 168 5.84 19.54 7.12
CA HIS A 168 5.25 18.36 6.48
C HIS A 168 5.93 17.04 6.86
N PHE A 169 6.95 17.08 7.73
CA PHE A 169 7.72 15.89 8.09
C PHE A 169 6.86 14.76 8.68
N ALA A 170 5.86 15.07 9.51
CA ALA A 170 4.97 14.05 10.06
C ALA A 170 4.21 13.27 8.96
N TYR A 171 3.92 13.93 7.82
CA TYR A 171 3.23 13.32 6.69
C TYR A 171 4.14 12.50 5.75
N THR A 172 5.43 12.39 6.08
CA THR A 172 6.39 11.52 5.38
C THR A 172 6.37 10.08 5.89
N ALA A 173 5.66 9.81 6.99
CA ALA A 173 5.54 8.48 7.56
C ALA A 173 4.34 7.74 6.96
N PRO A 174 4.48 6.46 6.56
CA PRO A 174 3.35 5.69 6.02
C PRO A 174 2.26 5.42 7.08
N ALA A 175 2.60 5.56 8.36
CA ALA A 175 1.66 5.46 9.47
C ALA A 175 0.67 6.63 9.56
N VAL A 176 0.93 7.74 8.88
CA VAL A 176 0.07 8.93 8.96
C VAL A 176 -1.30 8.66 8.31
N VAL A 177 -1.34 7.88 7.23
CA VAL A 177 -2.58 7.56 6.49
C VAL A 177 -3.59 6.82 7.39
N PRO A 178 -3.25 5.67 8.02
CA PRO A 178 -4.15 5.02 8.96
C PRO A 178 -4.40 5.84 10.22
N ALA A 179 -3.44 6.67 10.67
CA ALA A 179 -3.66 7.53 11.83
C ALA A 179 -4.74 8.59 11.57
N GLU A 180 -4.75 9.20 10.39
CA GLU A 180 -5.77 10.18 10.01
C GLU A 180 -7.17 9.57 10.00
N VAL A 181 -7.31 8.36 9.46
CA VAL A 181 -8.55 7.58 9.51
C VAL A 181 -8.93 7.23 10.94
N ALA A 182 -7.98 6.75 11.74
CA ALA A 182 -8.25 6.38 13.12
C ALA A 182 -8.76 7.57 13.96
N ILE A 183 -8.16 8.74 13.77
CA ILE A 183 -8.56 9.97 14.45
C ILE A 183 -9.93 10.44 13.95
N GLU A 184 -10.15 10.47 12.62
CA GLU A 184 -11.41 10.98 12.05
C GLU A 184 -12.62 10.13 12.42
N PHE A 185 -12.47 8.81 12.39
CA PHE A 185 -13.57 7.87 12.61
C PHE A 185 -13.58 7.27 14.02
N GLY A 186 -12.73 7.76 14.92
CA GLY A 186 -12.67 7.30 16.31
C GLY A 186 -12.28 5.82 16.48
N VAL A 187 -11.53 5.25 15.54
CA VAL A 187 -11.07 3.85 15.58
C VAL A 187 -9.89 3.73 16.54
N ARG A 188 -10.03 2.90 17.58
CA ARG A 188 -9.03 2.74 18.66
C ARG A 188 -8.57 1.29 18.85
N GLY A 189 -9.04 0.38 18.00
CA GLY A 189 -8.67 -1.04 18.07
C GLY A 189 -7.30 -1.34 17.46
N PRO A 190 -7.00 -2.64 17.22
CA PRO A 190 -5.71 -3.08 16.68
C PRO A 190 -5.39 -2.41 15.34
N SER A 191 -4.15 -1.95 15.17
CA SER A 191 -3.70 -1.37 13.89
C SER A 191 -2.39 -2.00 13.41
N ALA A 192 -2.29 -2.19 12.09
CA ALA A 192 -1.11 -2.73 11.45
C ALA A 192 -0.92 -2.13 10.05
N ILE A 193 0.34 -2.03 9.62
CA ILE A 193 0.72 -1.52 8.29
C ILE A 193 1.42 -2.64 7.54
N PHE A 194 0.97 -2.89 6.31
CA PHE A 194 1.50 -3.88 5.41
C PHE A 194 2.10 -3.19 4.18
N ILE A 195 3.36 -3.46 3.88
CA ILE A 195 4.05 -2.91 2.72
C ILE A 195 4.43 -4.06 1.79
N GLY A 196 4.11 -3.92 0.50
CA GLY A 196 4.45 -4.93 -0.51
C GLY A 196 3.36 -5.23 -1.52
N GLY A 197 2.45 -4.29 -1.79
CA GLY A 197 1.48 -4.38 -2.88
C GLY A 197 0.49 -5.54 -2.75
N PRO A 198 0.02 -6.13 -3.88
CA PRO A 198 -1.03 -7.15 -3.85
C PRO A 198 -0.77 -8.32 -2.89
N PRO A 199 0.43 -8.94 -2.82
CA PRO A 199 0.70 -9.99 -1.83
C PRO A 199 0.52 -9.54 -0.38
N ALA A 200 0.89 -8.30 -0.07
CA ALA A 200 0.72 -7.71 1.25
C ALA A 200 -0.77 -7.49 1.57
N THR A 201 -1.58 -7.11 0.59
CA THR A 201 -3.04 -6.97 0.74
C THR A 201 -3.70 -8.31 1.04
N LEU A 202 -3.31 -9.39 0.36
CA LEU A 202 -3.82 -10.74 0.65
C LEU A 202 -3.47 -11.19 2.07
N ARG A 203 -2.25 -10.89 2.52
CA ARG A 203 -1.82 -11.16 3.90
C ARG A 203 -2.59 -10.31 4.92
N ALA A 204 -2.92 -9.05 4.59
CA ALA A 204 -3.72 -8.18 5.44
C ALA A 204 -5.16 -8.71 5.57
N ILE A 205 -5.80 -9.15 4.47
CA ILE A 205 -7.12 -9.79 4.51
C ILE A 205 -7.10 -11.04 5.40
N TRP A 206 -6.11 -11.93 5.22
CA TRP A 206 -5.96 -13.10 6.06
C TRP A 206 -5.69 -12.75 7.53
N HIS A 207 -4.93 -11.69 7.79
CA HIS A 207 -4.67 -11.21 9.15
C HIS A 207 -5.95 -10.64 9.80
N ALA A 208 -6.74 -9.85 9.07
CA ALA A 208 -8.04 -9.36 9.51
C ALA A 208 -8.98 -10.52 9.87
N ALA A 209 -9.08 -11.54 9.00
CA ALA A 209 -9.85 -12.75 9.28
C ALA A 209 -9.39 -13.45 10.57
N THR A 210 -8.07 -13.53 10.80
CA THR A 210 -7.50 -14.12 12.02
C THR A 210 -7.88 -13.33 13.28
N LEU A 211 -7.87 -12.00 13.22
CA LEU A 211 -8.27 -11.14 14.35
C LEU A 211 -9.74 -11.33 14.69
N LEU A 212 -10.60 -11.37 13.67
CA LEU A 212 -12.04 -11.60 13.79
C LEU A 212 -12.33 -12.99 14.36
N ASP A 213 -11.69 -14.03 13.83
CA ASP A 213 -11.87 -15.42 14.26
C ASP A 213 -11.53 -15.60 15.74
N ARG A 214 -10.40 -15.02 16.16
CA ARG A 214 -9.89 -15.03 17.53
C ARG A 214 -10.61 -14.08 18.49
N ARG A 215 -11.61 -13.32 18.01
CA ARG A 215 -12.35 -12.33 18.81
C ARG A 215 -11.45 -11.23 19.41
N VAL A 216 -10.39 -10.86 18.70
CA VAL A 216 -9.56 -9.69 19.07
C VAL A 216 -10.27 -8.39 18.69
N CYS A 217 -11.14 -8.43 17.68
CA CYS A 217 -12.01 -7.35 17.26
C CYS A 217 -13.34 -7.91 16.73
N ASP A 218 -14.36 -7.06 16.65
CA ASP A 218 -15.69 -7.39 16.13
C ASP A 218 -15.77 -7.15 14.62
N ARG A 219 -15.00 -6.16 14.15
CA ARG A 219 -14.91 -5.73 12.75
C ARG A 219 -13.46 -5.39 12.39
N ALA A 220 -13.12 -5.52 11.12
CA ALA A 220 -11.81 -5.18 10.61
C ALA A 220 -11.95 -4.41 9.29
N ILE A 221 -11.21 -3.30 9.18
CA ILE A 221 -11.11 -2.51 7.97
C ILE A 221 -9.75 -2.78 7.34
N VAL A 222 -9.75 -3.25 6.09
CA VAL A 222 -8.54 -3.32 5.26
C VAL A 222 -8.57 -2.15 4.29
N LEU A 223 -7.64 -1.22 4.47
CA LEU A 223 -7.53 0.03 3.72
C LEU A 223 -6.29 0.00 2.83
N ALA A 224 -6.43 0.39 1.57
CA ALA A 224 -5.30 0.61 0.67
C ALA A 224 -5.47 1.92 -0.10
N VAL A 225 -4.37 2.66 -0.27
CA VAL A 225 -4.32 3.90 -1.06
C VAL A 225 -3.03 3.92 -1.85
N GLU A 226 -3.15 4.18 -3.15
CA GLU A 226 -2.03 4.27 -4.09
C GLU A 226 -2.19 5.53 -4.94
N THR A 227 -1.28 6.47 -4.76
CA THR A 227 -1.13 7.69 -5.57
C THR A 227 0.23 7.67 -6.27
N PHE A 228 0.30 8.27 -7.45
CA PHE A 228 1.46 8.19 -8.34
C PHE A 228 1.81 9.53 -8.99
N GLU A 229 0.89 10.49 -9.07
CA GLU A 229 1.08 11.74 -9.81
C GLU A 229 2.31 12.51 -9.33
N GLU A 230 2.54 12.57 -8.03
CA GLU A 230 3.74 13.19 -7.47
C GLU A 230 5.00 12.54 -8.02
N CYS A 231 4.98 11.22 -8.28
CA CYS A 231 6.11 10.42 -8.77
C CYS A 231 6.02 10.05 -10.26
N ALA A 232 5.14 10.70 -11.04
CA ALA A 232 4.79 10.26 -12.39
C ALA A 232 5.99 10.16 -13.34
N ASP A 233 6.95 11.09 -13.27
CA ASP A 233 8.13 11.07 -14.14
C ASP A 233 9.08 9.90 -13.82
N LEU A 234 9.10 9.40 -12.58
CA LEU A 234 9.90 8.23 -12.20
C LEU A 234 9.31 6.97 -12.85
N TYR A 235 7.99 6.84 -12.84
CA TYR A 235 7.30 5.74 -13.51
C TYR A 235 7.44 5.82 -15.04
N ALA A 236 7.39 7.02 -15.62
CA ALA A 236 7.60 7.22 -17.05
C ALA A 236 9.00 6.80 -17.53
N ARG A 237 10.04 6.93 -16.68
CA ARG A 237 11.42 6.50 -16.98
C ARG A 237 11.63 4.99 -16.88
N GLY A 238 10.66 4.25 -16.34
CA GLY A 238 10.71 2.80 -16.15
C GLY A 238 9.74 2.07 -17.07
N PRO A 239 9.89 2.08 -18.42
CA PRO A 239 8.94 1.43 -19.33
C PRO A 239 8.88 -0.10 -19.18
N ARG A 240 9.77 -0.69 -18.37
CA ARG A 240 9.74 -2.12 -18.00
C ARG A 240 8.90 -2.41 -16.75
N TRP A 241 8.39 -1.38 -16.06
CA TRP A 241 7.75 -1.52 -14.75
C TRP A 241 6.23 -1.60 -14.83
N THR A 242 5.60 -1.04 -15.87
CA THR A 242 4.15 -1.04 -16.06
C THR A 242 3.81 -1.30 -17.52
N VAL A 243 3.18 -2.46 -17.79
CA VAL A 243 2.69 -2.80 -19.14
C VAL A 243 1.31 -2.17 -19.39
N ARG A 244 0.68 -1.66 -18.33
CA ARG A 244 -0.68 -1.11 -18.30
C ARG A 244 -0.65 0.31 -17.76
N PRO A 245 -1.70 1.11 -17.97
CA PRO A 245 -1.82 2.41 -17.32
C PRO A 245 -1.76 2.25 -15.79
N LEU A 246 -1.01 3.12 -15.14
CA LEU A 246 -1.11 3.30 -13.69
C LEU A 246 -2.43 3.98 -13.38
N VAL A 247 -3.12 3.50 -12.34
CA VAL A 247 -4.42 4.05 -11.95
C VAL A 247 -4.39 4.30 -10.46
N GLU A 248 -4.38 5.57 -10.09
CA GLU A 248 -4.50 5.95 -8.68
C GLU A 248 -5.81 5.44 -8.12
N THR A 249 -5.75 4.83 -6.95
CA THR A 249 -6.88 4.10 -6.38
C THR A 249 -6.82 4.15 -4.85
N ALA A 250 -7.97 4.37 -4.23
CA ALA A 250 -8.22 4.14 -2.82
C ALA A 250 -9.31 3.09 -2.66
N ALA A 251 -9.13 2.15 -1.74
CA ALA A 251 -10.08 1.08 -1.46
C ALA A 251 -10.14 0.78 0.03
N ALA A 252 -11.35 0.58 0.56
CA ALA A 252 -11.57 0.16 1.95
C ALA A 252 -12.55 -1.01 1.99
N LEU A 253 -12.21 -2.05 2.73
CA LEU A 253 -12.99 -3.27 2.87
C LEU A 253 -13.35 -3.49 4.34
N TRP A 254 -14.65 -3.48 4.65
CA TRP A 254 -15.18 -3.79 5.98
C TRP A 254 -15.53 -5.27 6.08
N LEU A 255 -14.84 -5.95 6.98
CA LEU A 255 -15.01 -7.36 7.30
C LEU A 255 -15.64 -7.55 8.68
N GLU A 256 -16.57 -8.50 8.76
CA GLU A 256 -17.17 -9.00 10.00
C GLU A 256 -16.94 -10.51 10.11
N ARG A 257 -17.25 -11.09 11.28
CA ARG A 257 -17.14 -12.53 11.48
C ARG A 257 -18.06 -13.27 10.49
N GLY A 258 -17.50 -14.24 9.78
CA GLY A 258 -18.22 -15.15 8.91
C GLY A 258 -17.97 -16.61 9.27
N HIS A 259 -18.57 -17.50 8.50
CA HIS A 259 -18.60 -18.96 8.70
C HIS A 259 -18.05 -19.73 7.48
N GLY A 260 -17.41 -19.03 6.55
CA GLY A 260 -16.77 -19.64 5.38
C GLY A 260 -15.36 -20.15 5.68
N THR A 261 -14.61 -20.50 4.63
CA THR A 261 -13.20 -20.94 4.76
C THR A 261 -12.26 -20.01 4.00
N LEU A 262 -11.23 -19.51 4.67
CA LEU A 262 -10.20 -18.65 4.08
C LEU A 262 -8.83 -19.31 4.23
N ALA A 263 -8.17 -19.58 3.11
CA ALA A 263 -6.83 -20.15 3.06
C ALA A 263 -5.86 -19.19 2.37
N LEU A 264 -4.69 -19.00 2.97
CA LEU A 264 -3.60 -18.21 2.41
C LEU A 264 -2.38 -19.10 2.19
N ASP A 265 -1.97 -19.22 0.93
CA ASP A 265 -0.72 -19.85 0.54
C ASP A 265 0.30 -18.79 0.16
N GLY A 266 1.41 -18.80 0.90
CA GLY A 266 2.58 -17.97 0.65
C GLY A 266 3.76 -18.83 0.23
N GLY A 267 4.40 -18.48 -0.88
CA GLY A 267 5.64 -19.14 -1.30
C GLY A 267 6.17 -18.54 -2.59
N ARG A 268 7.49 -18.60 -2.77
CA ARG A 268 8.13 -18.45 -4.09
C ARG A 268 7.80 -19.70 -4.89
N VAL A 269 6.63 -19.76 -5.52
CA VAL A 269 6.27 -20.92 -6.36
C VAL A 269 6.63 -20.61 -7.81
N ALA A 270 7.32 -21.58 -8.41
CA ALA A 270 7.71 -21.58 -9.82
C ALA A 270 6.49 -21.35 -10.73
N ARG A 271 6.71 -20.60 -11.81
CA ARG A 271 5.77 -20.42 -12.91
C ARG A 271 5.07 -21.74 -13.25
N GLY A 272 3.77 -21.84 -12.97
CA GLY A 272 2.90 -22.87 -13.52
C GLY A 272 2.04 -23.58 -12.51
N ARG A 273 0.78 -23.15 -12.40
CA ARG A 273 -0.43 -23.93 -12.76
C ARG A 273 -1.68 -23.21 -12.22
N GLY A 274 -2.67 -22.95 -13.09
CA GLY A 274 -4.07 -23.11 -12.72
C GLY A 274 -5.02 -21.90 -12.80
N THR A 275 -4.69 -20.74 -12.22
CA THR A 275 -5.71 -19.68 -11.97
C THR A 275 -5.46 -18.34 -12.65
N ALA A 276 -4.37 -18.24 -13.41
CA ALA A 276 -3.92 -17.02 -14.09
C ALA A 276 -4.99 -16.31 -14.94
N GLY A 277 -6.05 -17.01 -15.36
CA GLY A 277 -7.08 -16.47 -16.24
C GLY A 277 -8.02 -15.42 -15.63
N ARG A 278 -8.33 -15.45 -14.31
CA ARG A 278 -9.32 -14.50 -13.71
C ARG A 278 -8.64 -13.29 -13.07
N ALA A 279 -7.56 -13.51 -12.34
CA ALA A 279 -6.71 -12.42 -11.82
C ALA A 279 -6.06 -11.61 -12.96
N SER A 280 -5.65 -12.24 -14.07
CA SER A 280 -5.16 -11.50 -15.25
C SER A 280 -6.26 -10.63 -15.87
N ARG A 281 -7.47 -11.16 -16.03
CA ARG A 281 -8.63 -10.43 -16.58
C ARG A 281 -9.04 -9.22 -15.75
N LEU A 282 -8.97 -9.33 -14.42
CA LEU A 282 -9.22 -8.19 -13.55
C LEU A 282 -8.17 -7.09 -13.75
N ARG A 283 -6.91 -7.50 -13.78
CA ARG A 283 -5.77 -6.61 -13.89
C ARG A 283 -5.72 -5.96 -15.29
N GLU A 284 -6.29 -6.61 -16.32
CA GLU A 284 -6.57 -6.04 -17.65
C GLU A 284 -7.65 -4.96 -17.62
N ARG A 285 -8.67 -5.12 -16.77
CA ARG A 285 -9.77 -4.16 -16.60
C ARG A 285 -9.43 -2.95 -15.74
N LEU A 286 -8.63 -3.15 -14.70
CA LEU A 286 -8.30 -2.11 -13.73
C LEU A 286 -7.12 -1.23 -14.14
N GLY A 287 -6.17 -1.78 -14.90
CA GLY A 287 -4.82 -1.22 -14.98
C GLY A 287 -3.99 -1.60 -13.74
N ASP A 288 -2.84 -0.94 -13.57
CA ASP A 288 -1.95 -1.19 -12.46
C ASP A 288 -2.35 -0.30 -11.26
N THR A 289 -3.04 -0.93 -10.27
CA THR A 289 -3.55 -0.29 -9.03
C THR A 289 -2.84 -0.77 -7.76
N PHE A 290 -1.77 -1.56 -7.92
CA PHE A 290 -0.92 -2.11 -6.84
C PHE A 290 -1.71 -2.67 -5.64
N ALA A 291 -1.51 -2.17 -4.41
CA ALA A 291 -2.12 -2.76 -3.21
C ALA A 291 -3.66 -2.75 -3.24
N CYS A 292 -4.28 -1.90 -4.06
CA CYS A 292 -5.73 -1.83 -4.19
C CYS A 292 -6.32 -2.96 -5.05
N GLU A 293 -5.51 -3.66 -5.88
CA GLU A 293 -5.99 -4.68 -6.82
C GLU A 293 -6.83 -5.77 -6.12
N PRO A 294 -6.37 -6.40 -5.01
CA PRO A 294 -7.18 -7.45 -4.38
C PRO A 294 -8.48 -6.96 -3.75
N LEU A 295 -8.54 -5.69 -3.31
CA LEU A 295 -9.77 -5.12 -2.75
C LEU A 295 -10.80 -4.87 -3.87
N ALA A 296 -10.37 -4.32 -5.00
CA ALA A 296 -11.23 -4.16 -6.18
C ALA A 296 -11.74 -5.53 -6.70
N ALA A 297 -10.92 -6.57 -6.61
CA ALA A 297 -11.31 -7.95 -6.95
C ALA A 297 -12.47 -8.46 -6.07
N VAL A 298 -12.40 -8.22 -4.76
CA VAL A 298 -13.47 -8.57 -3.81
C VAL A 298 -14.75 -7.80 -4.14
N GLY A 299 -14.65 -6.52 -4.51
CA GLY A 299 -15.79 -5.71 -4.92
C GLY A 299 -16.52 -6.26 -6.15
N LEU A 300 -15.77 -6.65 -7.19
CA LEU A 300 -16.37 -7.27 -8.38
C LEU A 300 -16.98 -8.64 -8.07
N TRP A 301 -16.31 -9.46 -7.27
CA TRP A 301 -16.84 -10.75 -6.84
C TRP A 301 -18.16 -10.62 -6.06
N ARG A 302 -18.29 -9.61 -5.18
CA ARG A 302 -19.56 -9.32 -4.48
C ARG A 302 -20.72 -9.08 -5.45
N ARG A 303 -20.47 -8.41 -6.57
CA ARG A 303 -21.51 -8.12 -7.57
C ARG A 303 -21.88 -9.33 -8.42
N GLU A 304 -20.94 -10.22 -8.69
CA GLU A 304 -21.14 -11.31 -9.65
C GLU A 304 -22.07 -12.44 -9.15
N ALA A 305 -22.50 -12.43 -7.88
CA ALA A 305 -23.53 -13.25 -7.20
C ALA A 305 -23.47 -14.80 -7.32
N ALA A 306 -22.94 -15.35 -8.41
CA ALA A 306 -22.99 -16.75 -8.79
C ALA A 306 -21.78 -17.58 -8.33
N ALA A 307 -20.73 -16.96 -7.79
CA ALA A 307 -19.53 -17.65 -7.37
C ALA A 307 -19.42 -17.76 -5.85
N ASP A 308 -19.48 -18.99 -5.34
CA ASP A 308 -19.28 -19.29 -3.90
C ASP A 308 -17.81 -19.22 -3.46
N THR A 309 -16.89 -19.28 -4.42
CA THR A 309 -15.46 -19.22 -4.19
C THR A 309 -14.81 -18.08 -4.96
N LEU A 310 -14.04 -17.26 -4.26
CA LEU A 310 -13.14 -16.26 -4.79
C LEU A 310 -11.69 -16.75 -4.65
N VAL A 311 -10.93 -16.66 -5.73
CA VAL A 311 -9.48 -16.92 -5.72
C VAL A 311 -8.77 -15.65 -6.14
N LEU A 312 -7.86 -15.19 -5.29
CA LEU A 312 -7.06 -13.98 -5.52
C LEU A 312 -5.58 -14.35 -5.59
N ASP A 313 -4.91 -13.80 -6.60
CA ASP A 313 -3.48 -13.99 -6.84
C ASP A 313 -2.79 -12.62 -6.79
N GLY A 314 -1.82 -12.47 -5.88
CA GLY A 314 -1.01 -11.26 -5.75
C GLY A 314 0.43 -11.53 -6.18
N ALA A 315 1.03 -10.61 -6.94
CA ALA A 315 2.44 -10.64 -7.28
C ALA A 315 3.07 -9.25 -7.16
N TRP A 316 4.23 -9.15 -6.51
CA TRP A 316 4.97 -7.90 -6.36
C TRP A 316 6.44 -8.16 -6.10
N GLN A 317 7.35 -7.57 -6.89
CA GLN A 317 8.80 -7.61 -6.67
C GLN A 317 9.37 -9.03 -6.40
N GLY A 318 8.88 -10.04 -7.12
CA GLY A 318 9.31 -11.43 -6.97
C GLY A 318 8.68 -12.20 -5.80
N GLU A 319 7.79 -11.56 -5.05
CA GLU A 319 6.89 -12.23 -4.10
C GLU A 319 5.54 -12.55 -4.72
N THR A 320 4.95 -13.65 -4.26
CA THR A 320 3.61 -14.08 -4.63
C THR A 320 2.83 -14.51 -3.40
N ALA A 321 1.51 -14.32 -3.44
CA ALA A 321 0.57 -14.86 -2.47
C ALA A 321 -0.72 -15.26 -3.16
N HIS A 322 -1.36 -16.30 -2.64
CA HIS A 322 -2.60 -16.86 -3.15
C HIS A 322 -3.60 -16.94 -2.00
N LEU A 323 -4.78 -16.36 -2.19
CA LEU A 323 -5.86 -16.36 -1.21
C LEU A 323 -7.08 -17.04 -1.81
N MET A 324 -7.56 -18.09 -1.17
CA MET A 324 -8.82 -18.75 -1.52
C MET A 324 -9.85 -18.43 -0.44
N TRP A 325 -10.98 -17.88 -0.86
CA TRP A 325 -12.08 -17.46 -0.01
C TRP A 325 -13.36 -18.16 -0.44
N GLN A 326 -13.85 -19.05 0.41
CA GLN A 326 -15.11 -19.78 0.22
C GLN A 326 -16.17 -19.21 1.16
N LYS A 327 -17.37 -18.90 0.65
CA LYS A 327 -18.51 -18.54 1.49
C LYS A 327 -18.93 -19.74 2.34
N GLY A 328 -19.42 -19.47 3.55
CA GLY A 328 -20.09 -20.50 4.35
C GLY A 328 -21.50 -20.73 3.80
N ALA A 329 -22.05 -21.93 4.00
CA ALA A 329 -23.49 -22.13 3.82
C ALA A 329 -24.22 -21.26 4.87
N GLY A 330 -25.10 -20.38 4.39
CA GLY A 330 -25.94 -19.52 5.24
C GLY A 330 -27.09 -20.28 5.90
#